data_AF-A0A4Q3FXH6-F1
#
_entry.id   AF-A0A4Q3FXH6-F1
#
_cell.length_a   1.000
_cell.length_b   1.000
_cell.length_c   1.000
_cell.angle_alpha   90.00
_cell.angle_beta   90.00
_cell.angle_gamma   90.00
#
_symmetry.space_group_name_H-M   'P 1'
#
loop_
_entity.id
_entity.type
_entity.pdbx_description
1 polymer ?
#
loop_
_entity_poly.entity_id
_entity_poly.type
_entity_poly.pdbx_seq_one_letter_code
_entity_poly.pdbx_strand_id
1 'polypeptide(L)'
;MAQLRRQSLVKFDAPLCETIVDTPKPQGREVLVQIERCGLCHSDLHIQDGYADLGNGKRLDTTGGRALPLTMGHEIAGIVAEVGPDVPKDLIGKKKAVFPWIGCGQCRDCQNGDENLCAKSRFLGVSLDGGYASHVLVPDAKYLLDYDPLSVNMAATLMCSGVTAYGGLKRLTNRPRERNLLLIGLGGVGMMGLAFAPAMFKQK
;
A
#
# COMPACT_ATOMS: atom_id res chain seq x y z
N MET A 1 -12.37 -26.30 -0.87
CA MET A 1 -12.45 -24.83 -1.05
C MET A 1 -11.11 -24.36 -1.59
N ALA A 2 -11.05 -23.26 -2.35
CA ALA A 2 -9.76 -22.72 -2.80
C ALA A 2 -8.94 -22.28 -1.58
N GLN A 3 -7.63 -22.55 -1.60
CA GLN A 3 -6.71 -22.19 -0.52
C GLN A 3 -5.89 -20.95 -0.92
N LEU A 4 -5.74 -20.04 0.04
CA LEU A 4 -4.89 -18.86 -0.04
C LEU A 4 -3.57 -19.16 0.67
N ARG A 5 -2.45 -19.02 -0.04
CA ARG A 5 -1.10 -19.15 0.51
C ARG A 5 -0.54 -17.78 0.82
N ARG A 6 0.08 -17.61 1.98
CA ARG A 6 0.62 -16.32 2.42
C ARG A 6 1.89 -16.48 3.26
N GLN A 7 2.74 -15.47 3.23
CA GLN A 7 3.89 -15.32 4.12
C GLN A 7 3.46 -14.40 5.26
N SER A 8 3.37 -14.95 6.47
CA SER A 8 2.83 -14.25 7.63
C SER A 8 3.90 -13.93 8.65
N LEU A 9 3.81 -12.73 9.21
CA LEU A 9 4.44 -12.37 10.46
C LEU A 9 3.66 -13.06 11.58
N VAL A 10 4.25 -14.10 12.18
CA VAL A 10 3.68 -14.83 13.33
C VAL A 10 4.28 -14.37 14.66
N LYS A 11 5.46 -13.78 14.60
CA LYS A 11 6.24 -13.24 15.72
C LYS A 11 7.14 -12.13 15.18
N PHE A 12 7.27 -11.03 15.91
CA PHE A 12 8.23 -9.97 15.60
C PHE A 12 9.68 -10.46 15.72
N ASP A 13 10.59 -9.80 14.99
CA ASP A 13 12.02 -10.10 14.93
C ASP A 13 12.30 -11.57 14.57
N ALA A 14 11.51 -12.09 13.62
CA ALA A 14 11.63 -13.44 13.11
C ALA A 14 11.33 -13.47 11.60
N PRO A 15 11.85 -14.47 10.86
CA PRO A 15 11.45 -14.70 9.49
C PRO A 15 9.94 -14.92 9.35
N LEU A 16 9.38 -14.53 8.22
CA LEU A 16 7.99 -14.84 7.89
C LEU A 16 7.79 -16.35 7.77
N CYS A 17 6.60 -16.81 8.13
CA CYS A 17 6.21 -18.22 8.02
C CYS A 17 5.16 -18.37 6.92
N GLU A 18 5.29 -19.42 6.10
CA GLU A 18 4.20 -19.81 5.20
C GLU A 18 2.99 -20.22 6.04
N THR A 19 1.84 -19.61 5.77
CA THR A 19 0.55 -20.05 6.29
C THR A 19 -0.44 -20.26 5.15
N ILE A 20 -1.39 -21.16 5.36
CA ILE A 20 -2.43 -21.50 4.39
C ILE A 20 -3.78 -21.32 5.10
N VAL A 21 -4.67 -20.56 4.47
CA VAL A 21 -6.02 -20.30 4.97
C VAL A 21 -7.03 -20.50 3.85
N ASP A 22 -8.31 -20.61 4.18
CA ASP A 22 -9.37 -20.60 3.18
C ASP A 22 -9.40 -19.25 2.46
N THR A 23 -9.52 -19.28 1.13
CA THR A 23 -9.66 -18.05 0.35
C THR A 23 -10.96 -17.34 0.74
N PRO A 24 -10.91 -16.08 1.23
CA PRO A 24 -12.11 -15.38 1.65
C PRO A 24 -13.04 -15.12 0.48
N LYS A 25 -14.34 -15.14 0.76
CA LYS A 25 -15.38 -14.79 -0.21
C LYS A 25 -15.77 -13.33 -0.06
N PRO A 26 -15.60 -12.49 -1.10
CA PRO A 26 -15.96 -11.08 -1.05
C PRO A 26 -17.44 -10.87 -0.70
N GLN A 27 -17.71 -9.95 0.21
CA GLN A 27 -19.05 -9.53 0.61
C GLN A 27 -19.29 -8.05 0.28
N GLY A 28 -20.55 -7.67 0.10
CA GLY A 28 -20.93 -6.30 -0.25
C GLY A 28 -20.09 -5.71 -1.39
N ARG A 29 -19.28 -4.70 -1.07
CA ARG A 29 -18.40 -3.98 -2.02
C ARG A 29 -16.96 -4.50 -2.09
N GLU A 30 -16.63 -5.55 -1.34
CA GLU A 30 -15.28 -6.12 -1.31
C GLU A 30 -14.87 -6.72 -2.66
N VAL A 31 -13.56 -6.79 -2.89
CA VAL A 31 -12.99 -7.37 -4.10
C VAL A 31 -11.81 -8.26 -3.74
N LEU A 32 -11.81 -9.50 -4.22
CA LEU A 32 -10.66 -10.39 -4.12
C LEU A 32 -9.75 -10.17 -5.33
N VAL A 33 -8.50 -9.81 -5.07
CA VAL A 33 -7.48 -9.61 -6.10
C VAL A 33 -6.48 -10.75 -6.03
N GLN A 34 -6.28 -11.46 -7.14
CA GLN A 34 -5.15 -12.36 -7.33
C GLN A 34 -3.90 -11.49 -7.53
N ILE A 35 -2.92 -11.65 -6.64
CA ILE A 35 -1.73 -10.80 -6.63
C ILE A 35 -0.79 -11.28 -7.74
N GLU A 36 -0.43 -10.37 -8.66
CA GLU A 36 0.63 -10.63 -9.63
C GLU A 36 1.99 -10.17 -9.09
N ARG A 37 2.01 -9.01 -8.43
CA ARG A 37 3.21 -8.42 -7.82
C ARG A 37 2.88 -7.75 -6.51
N CYS A 38 3.78 -7.92 -5.54
CA CYS A 38 3.84 -7.08 -4.37
C CYS A 38 5.27 -6.57 -4.20
N GLY A 39 5.42 -5.27 -3.98
CA GLY A 39 6.71 -4.65 -3.66
C GLY A 39 7.09 -4.83 -2.19
N LEU A 40 8.38 -4.68 -1.90
CA LEU A 40 8.93 -4.68 -0.55
C LEU A 40 9.40 -3.27 -0.24
N CYS A 41 8.82 -2.67 0.79
CA CYS A 41 9.20 -1.38 1.30
C CYS A 41 9.94 -1.53 2.63
N HIS A 42 10.80 -0.58 2.97
CA HIS A 42 11.55 -0.60 4.22
C HIS A 42 10.61 -0.59 5.44
N SER A 43 9.40 -0.03 5.31
CA SER A 43 8.39 -0.08 6.38
C SER A 43 7.94 -1.50 6.70
N ASP A 44 7.96 -2.44 5.74
CA ASP A 44 7.66 -3.85 6.02
C ASP A 44 8.72 -4.45 6.96
N LEU A 45 9.99 -4.04 6.83
CA LEU A 45 11.07 -4.43 7.76
C LEU A 45 10.86 -3.81 9.15
N HIS A 46 10.49 -2.53 9.23
CA HIS A 46 10.16 -1.91 10.52
C HIS A 46 9.01 -2.61 11.24
N ILE A 47 8.02 -3.12 10.50
CA ILE A 47 6.92 -3.90 11.07
C ILE A 47 7.44 -5.27 11.50
N GLN A 48 8.22 -5.95 10.66
CA GLN A 48 8.78 -7.27 10.96
C GLN A 48 9.65 -7.25 12.22
N ASP A 49 10.57 -6.28 12.32
CA ASP A 49 11.50 -6.13 13.44
C ASP A 49 10.80 -5.67 14.73
N GLY A 50 9.59 -5.12 14.62
CA GLY A 50 8.84 -4.54 15.74
C GLY A 50 9.33 -3.16 16.17
N TYR A 51 10.25 -2.54 15.43
CA TYR A 51 10.63 -1.16 15.65
C TYR A 51 11.10 -0.44 14.38
N ALA A 52 11.08 0.89 14.41
CA ALA A 52 11.79 1.73 13.46
C ALA A 52 13.03 2.36 14.13
N ASP A 53 14.20 2.24 13.49
CA ASP A 53 15.43 2.91 13.94
C ASP A 53 15.37 4.39 13.59
N LEU A 54 15.40 5.25 14.61
CA LEU A 54 15.38 6.70 14.47
C LEU A 54 16.79 7.31 14.46
N GLY A 55 17.83 6.47 14.48
CA GLY A 55 19.22 6.84 14.66
C GLY A 55 19.57 7.16 16.11
N ASN A 56 20.87 7.32 16.37
CA ASN A 56 21.42 7.67 17.69
C ASN A 56 20.95 6.71 18.82
N GLY A 57 20.75 5.43 18.49
CA GLY A 57 20.28 4.40 19.43
C GLY A 57 18.81 4.52 19.83
N LYS A 58 18.03 5.42 19.20
CA LYS A 58 16.60 5.58 19.48
C LYS A 58 15.78 4.65 18.59
N ARG A 59 14.82 3.95 19.20
CA ARG A 59 13.88 3.06 18.50
C ARG A 59 12.46 3.50 18.79
N LEU A 60 11.63 3.52 17.75
CA LEU A 60 10.19 3.68 17.87
C LEU A 60 9.55 2.30 17.84
N ASP A 61 8.78 1.95 18.87
CA ASP A 61 7.99 0.71 18.86
C ASP A 61 6.97 0.74 17.71
N THR A 62 6.92 -0.34 16.95
CA THR A 62 5.96 -0.54 15.85
C THR A 62 5.10 -1.78 16.09
N THR A 63 5.12 -2.39 17.27
CA THR A 63 4.36 -3.62 17.54
C THR A 63 2.86 -3.38 17.76
N GLY A 64 2.48 -2.18 18.18
CA GLY A 64 1.09 -1.83 18.49
C GLY A 64 0.13 -1.87 17.29
N GLY A 65 -1.17 -2.05 17.55
CA GLY A 65 -2.23 -1.87 16.54
C GLY A 65 -2.34 -2.95 15.46
N ARG A 66 -1.76 -4.13 15.67
CA ARG A 66 -1.78 -5.25 14.72
C ARG A 66 -2.08 -6.56 15.43
N ALA A 67 -2.90 -7.41 14.81
CA ALA A 67 -3.13 -8.78 15.28
C ALA A 67 -2.21 -9.73 14.49
N LEU A 68 -1.54 -10.65 15.19
CA LEU A 68 -0.79 -11.74 14.57
C LEU A 68 -1.65 -13.01 14.50
N PRO A 69 -1.51 -13.84 13.46
CA PRO A 69 -0.61 -13.68 12.32
C PRO A 69 -1.07 -12.58 11.34
N LEU A 70 -0.12 -11.79 10.85
CA LEU A 70 -0.37 -10.71 9.88
C LEU A 70 0.32 -11.02 8.55
N THR A 71 -0.39 -10.85 7.45
CA THR A 71 0.20 -10.83 6.10
C THR A 71 0.61 -9.39 5.77
N MET A 72 1.92 -9.13 5.64
CA MET A 72 2.42 -7.80 5.30
C MET A 72 2.36 -7.54 3.78
N GLY A 73 2.96 -6.43 3.34
CA GLY A 73 3.06 -6.03 1.94
C GLY A 73 1.93 -5.11 1.51
N HIS A 74 2.26 -3.86 1.22
CA HIS A 74 1.29 -2.80 0.92
C HIS A 74 1.47 -2.18 -0.47
N GLU A 75 2.45 -2.65 -1.23
CA GLU A 75 2.67 -2.24 -2.62
C GLU A 75 2.07 -3.28 -3.56
N ILE A 76 0.76 -3.24 -3.85
CA ILE A 76 0.05 -4.39 -4.46
C ILE A 76 -0.46 -4.06 -5.87
N ALA A 77 -0.24 -4.97 -6.82
CA ALA A 77 -0.92 -4.97 -8.11
C ALA A 77 -1.25 -6.40 -8.59
N GLY A 78 -2.38 -6.55 -9.27
CA GLY A 78 -2.80 -7.85 -9.76
C GLY A 78 -4.12 -7.82 -10.53
N ILE A 79 -4.78 -8.98 -10.59
CA ILE A 79 -5.98 -9.21 -11.38
C ILE A 79 -7.16 -9.42 -10.45
N VAL A 80 -8.28 -8.77 -10.73
CA VAL A 80 -9.52 -8.99 -9.96
C VAL A 80 -10.04 -10.40 -10.22
N ALA A 81 -10.07 -11.23 -9.17
CA ALA A 81 -10.46 -12.64 -9.25
C ALA A 81 -11.95 -12.85 -8.95
N GLU A 82 -12.47 -12.17 -7.93
CA GLU A 82 -13.87 -12.27 -7.50
C GLU A 82 -14.31 -10.92 -6.91
N VAL A 83 -15.60 -10.62 -7.01
CA VAL A 83 -16.17 -9.37 -6.48
C VAL A 83 -17.39 -9.66 -5.63
N GLY A 84 -17.65 -8.81 -4.63
CA GLY A 84 -18.84 -8.88 -3.81
C GLY A 84 -20.11 -8.56 -4.62
N PRO A 85 -21.30 -8.88 -4.07
CA PRO A 85 -22.58 -8.71 -4.76
C PRO A 85 -22.91 -7.26 -5.16
N ASP A 86 -22.33 -6.26 -4.49
CA ASP A 86 -22.58 -4.83 -4.75
C ASP A 86 -21.56 -4.20 -5.72
N VAL A 87 -20.72 -5.03 -6.34
CA VAL A 87 -19.69 -4.61 -7.30
C VAL A 87 -20.02 -5.15 -8.69
N PRO A 88 -19.89 -4.33 -9.76
CA PRO A 88 -20.07 -4.78 -11.13
C PRO A 88 -19.17 -5.96 -11.49
N LYS A 89 -19.76 -7.03 -12.06
CA LYS A 89 -19.04 -8.26 -12.44
C LYS A 89 -18.05 -8.06 -13.58
N ASP A 90 -18.19 -7.01 -14.38
CA ASP A 90 -17.25 -6.67 -15.46
C ASP A 90 -15.87 -6.23 -14.93
N LEU A 91 -15.74 -6.01 -13.63
CA LEU A 91 -14.46 -5.75 -12.97
C LEU A 91 -13.57 -7.01 -12.91
N ILE A 92 -14.17 -8.21 -12.91
CA ILE A 92 -13.44 -9.49 -12.90
C ILE A 92 -12.54 -9.60 -14.14
N GLY A 93 -11.30 -10.02 -13.93
CA GLY A 93 -10.28 -10.13 -14.98
C GLY A 93 -9.54 -8.83 -15.29
N LYS A 94 -9.97 -7.68 -14.75
CA LYS A 94 -9.25 -6.41 -14.94
C LYS A 94 -7.98 -6.38 -14.08
N LYS A 95 -6.94 -5.78 -14.65
CA LYS A 95 -5.67 -5.49 -13.98
C LYS A 95 -5.80 -4.21 -13.18
N LYS A 96 -5.43 -4.24 -11.90
CA LYS A 96 -5.59 -3.11 -10.96
C LYS A 96 -4.40 -3.02 -10.01
N ALA A 97 -4.01 -1.79 -9.71
CA ALA A 97 -3.22 -1.49 -8.52
C ALA A 97 -4.17 -1.34 -7.34
N VAL A 98 -3.74 -1.76 -6.15
CA VAL A 98 -4.56 -1.66 -4.94
C VAL A 98 -4.01 -0.53 -4.08
N PHE A 99 -4.81 0.51 -3.86
CA PHE A 99 -4.47 1.59 -2.95
C PHE A 99 -4.57 1.10 -1.49
N PRO A 100 -3.46 1.03 -0.73
CA PRO A 100 -3.45 0.38 0.57
C PRO A 100 -3.85 1.32 1.71
N TRP A 101 -3.83 2.65 1.51
CA TRP A 101 -3.95 3.66 2.58
C TRP A 101 -5.40 3.96 2.95
N ILE A 102 -6.10 2.93 3.40
CA ILE A 102 -7.55 2.91 3.67
C ILE A 102 -7.85 3.40 5.09
N GLY A 103 -8.89 4.22 5.24
CA GLY A 103 -9.37 4.71 6.52
C GLY A 103 -10.62 3.98 7.03
N CYS A 104 -11.24 4.51 8.08
CA CYS A 104 -12.49 3.97 8.63
C CYS A 104 -13.75 4.37 7.84
N GLY A 105 -13.64 5.32 6.91
CA GLY A 105 -14.73 5.81 6.05
C GLY A 105 -15.72 6.77 6.73
N GLN A 106 -15.58 7.03 8.03
CA GLN A 106 -16.61 7.73 8.82
C GLN A 106 -16.09 8.86 9.72
N CYS A 107 -14.77 8.97 9.94
CA CYS A 107 -14.20 10.09 10.69
C CYS A 107 -14.07 11.36 9.83
N ARG A 108 -13.82 12.50 10.47
CA ARG A 108 -13.59 13.79 9.80
C ARG A 108 -12.58 13.70 8.66
N ASP A 109 -11.42 13.06 8.90
CA ASP A 109 -10.36 13.01 7.89
C ASP A 109 -10.78 12.13 6.70
N CYS A 110 -11.46 11.00 6.94
CA CYS A 110 -12.03 10.19 5.86
C CYS A 110 -13.11 10.93 5.06
N GLN A 111 -13.98 11.70 5.73
CA GLN A 111 -15.01 12.50 5.06
C GLN A 111 -14.41 13.63 4.21
N ASN A 112 -13.21 14.10 4.57
CA ASN A 112 -12.44 15.07 3.79
C ASN A 112 -11.61 14.43 2.66
N GLY A 113 -11.61 13.10 2.53
CA GLY A 113 -10.81 12.37 1.55
C GLY A 113 -9.36 12.08 1.99
N ASP A 114 -8.98 12.46 3.21
CA ASP A 114 -7.66 12.24 3.80
C ASP A 114 -7.62 10.92 4.58
N GLU A 115 -8.05 9.82 3.94
CA GLU A 115 -8.14 8.50 4.59
C GLU A 115 -6.79 8.01 5.16
N ASN A 116 -5.68 8.44 4.55
CA ASN A 116 -4.31 8.15 5.02
C ASN A 116 -3.96 8.85 6.35
N LEU A 117 -4.77 9.79 6.83
CA LEU A 117 -4.62 10.46 8.14
C LEU A 117 -5.55 9.87 9.20
N CYS A 118 -6.34 8.86 8.86
CA CYS A 118 -7.30 8.26 9.77
C CYS A 118 -6.60 7.59 10.97
N ALA A 119 -6.97 8.00 12.19
CA ALA A 119 -6.47 7.37 13.42
C ALA A 119 -6.93 5.91 13.62
N LYS A 120 -7.99 5.49 12.92
CA LYS A 120 -8.47 4.10 12.84
C LYS A 120 -8.17 3.53 11.45
N SER A 121 -6.92 3.70 11.01
CA SER A 121 -6.46 3.23 9.70
C SER A 121 -6.69 1.74 9.52
N ARG A 122 -7.04 1.36 8.31
CA ARG A 122 -7.25 -0.02 7.86
C ARG A 122 -6.27 -0.34 6.72
N PHE A 123 -5.02 0.07 6.90
CA PHE A 123 -3.99 -0.07 5.88
C PHE A 123 -3.72 -1.54 5.55
N LEU A 124 -3.86 -1.90 4.27
CA LEU A 124 -3.53 -3.24 3.76
C LEU A 124 -2.02 -3.47 3.88
N GLY A 125 -1.62 -4.65 4.36
CA GLY A 125 -0.21 -5.00 4.58
C GLY A 125 0.44 -4.34 5.80
N VAL A 126 -0.31 -3.55 6.57
CA VAL A 126 0.18 -2.87 7.77
C VAL A 126 -0.68 -3.21 8.98
N SER A 127 -1.99 -2.98 8.90
CA SER A 127 -2.97 -3.29 9.95
C SER A 127 -3.98 -4.37 9.53
N LEU A 128 -4.19 -4.54 8.23
CA LEU A 128 -4.95 -5.62 7.63
C LEU A 128 -4.02 -6.50 6.79
N ASP A 129 -4.44 -7.73 6.51
CA ASP A 129 -3.72 -8.63 5.61
C ASP A 129 -3.48 -7.98 4.23
N GLY A 130 -2.25 -8.11 3.73
CA GLY A 130 -1.77 -7.47 2.51
C GLY A 130 -1.26 -8.44 1.43
N GLY A 131 -0.26 -7.97 0.70
CA GLY A 131 0.18 -8.50 -0.58
C GLY A 131 1.22 -9.61 -0.57
N TYR A 132 1.76 -10.00 0.58
CA TYR A 132 2.64 -11.17 0.68
C TYR A 132 1.84 -12.49 0.68
N ALA A 133 0.94 -12.62 -0.29
CA ALA A 133 0.00 -13.72 -0.43
C ALA A 133 -0.32 -13.99 -1.91
N SER A 134 -1.04 -15.09 -2.16
CA SER A 134 -1.60 -15.37 -3.50
C SER A 134 -2.78 -14.46 -3.84
N HIS A 135 -3.54 -14.00 -2.85
CA HIS A 135 -4.65 -13.08 -3.02
C HIS A 135 -4.72 -12.08 -1.86
N VAL A 136 -5.34 -10.92 -2.09
CA VAL A 136 -5.71 -9.95 -1.05
C VAL A 136 -7.19 -9.61 -1.16
N LEU A 137 -7.87 -9.49 -0.02
CA LEU A 137 -9.24 -9.00 0.05
C LEU A 137 -9.22 -7.47 0.22
N VAL A 138 -9.66 -6.76 -0.80
CA VAL A 138 -9.75 -5.30 -0.81
C VAL A 138 -11.12 -4.89 -0.27
N PRO A 139 -11.19 -4.03 0.77
CA PRO A 139 -12.47 -3.69 1.43
C PRO A 139 -13.52 -3.00 0.55
N ASP A 140 -13.12 -2.35 -0.54
CA ASP A 140 -14.04 -1.71 -1.49
C ASP A 140 -13.39 -1.58 -2.87
N ALA A 141 -14.16 -1.81 -3.93
CA ALA A 141 -13.73 -1.62 -5.32
C ALA A 141 -13.18 -0.21 -5.62
N LYS A 142 -13.55 0.83 -4.85
CA LYS A 142 -13.05 2.21 -5.05
C LYS A 142 -11.53 2.35 -4.83
N TYR A 143 -10.89 1.38 -4.17
CA TYR A 143 -9.43 1.38 -3.94
C TYR A 143 -8.66 0.71 -5.09
N LEU A 144 -9.34 0.31 -6.16
CA LEU A 144 -8.72 -0.31 -7.32
C LEU A 144 -8.47 0.73 -8.41
N LEU A 145 -7.19 0.92 -8.73
CA LEU A 145 -6.73 1.93 -9.66
C LEU A 145 -6.28 1.28 -10.97
N ASP A 146 -6.69 1.89 -12.08
CA ASP A 146 -6.11 1.57 -13.39
C ASP A 146 -4.67 2.08 -13.44
N TYR A 147 -3.81 1.30 -14.10
CA TYR A 147 -2.39 1.67 -14.23
C TYR A 147 -1.87 1.59 -15.66
N ASP A 148 -2.69 1.23 -16.64
CA ASP A 148 -2.25 1.27 -18.04
C ASP A 148 -1.80 2.69 -18.43
N PRO A 149 -0.69 2.84 -19.18
CA PRO A 149 0.11 1.80 -19.83
C PRO A 149 1.32 1.32 -18.99
N LEU A 150 1.35 1.57 -17.69
CA LEU A 150 2.48 1.23 -16.83
C LEU A 150 2.62 -0.28 -16.64
N SER A 151 3.85 -0.73 -16.34
CA SER A 151 4.07 -2.13 -15.97
C SER A 151 3.48 -2.44 -14.59
N VAL A 152 3.09 -3.69 -14.36
CA VAL A 152 2.57 -4.16 -13.06
C VAL A 152 3.56 -3.94 -11.91
N ASN A 153 4.87 -4.04 -12.17
CA ASN A 153 5.91 -3.77 -11.18
C ASN A 153 5.89 -2.29 -10.76
N MET A 154 5.78 -1.38 -11.74
CA MET A 154 5.68 0.06 -11.47
C MET A 154 4.38 0.35 -10.71
N ALA A 155 3.25 -0.19 -11.17
CA ALA A 155 1.95 0.00 -10.55
C ALA A 155 1.94 -0.38 -9.05
N ALA A 156 2.53 -1.52 -8.70
CA ALA A 156 2.67 -1.96 -7.31
C ALA A 156 3.49 -0.97 -6.47
N THR A 157 4.70 -0.62 -6.92
CA THR A 157 5.61 0.28 -6.16
C THR A 157 5.07 1.72 -6.05
N LEU A 158 4.26 2.16 -7.02
CA LEU A 158 3.62 3.46 -6.98
C LEU A 158 2.63 3.58 -5.81
N MET A 159 2.06 2.47 -5.32
CA MET A 159 1.11 2.48 -4.21
C MET A 159 1.73 2.83 -2.86
N CYS A 160 3.06 2.90 -2.75
CA CYS A 160 3.76 3.45 -1.59
C CYS A 160 4.76 4.53 -2.02
N SER A 161 5.97 4.14 -2.42
CA SER A 161 7.04 5.10 -2.71
C SER A 161 6.64 6.19 -3.71
N GLY A 162 5.85 5.83 -4.73
CA GLY A 162 5.32 6.77 -5.72
C GLY A 162 4.36 7.79 -5.12
N VAL A 163 3.24 7.35 -4.52
CA VAL A 163 2.27 8.26 -3.91
C VAL A 163 2.89 9.11 -2.79
N THR A 164 3.85 8.57 -2.02
CA THR A 164 4.58 9.34 -1.00
C THR A 164 5.43 10.44 -1.63
N ALA A 165 6.23 10.12 -2.66
CA ALA A 165 7.05 11.11 -3.36
C ALA A 165 6.18 12.18 -4.05
N TYR A 166 5.14 11.75 -4.76
CA TYR A 166 4.18 12.65 -5.41
C TYR A 166 3.49 13.56 -4.40
N GLY A 167 3.01 13.02 -3.28
CA GLY A 167 2.38 13.80 -2.21
C GLY A 167 3.31 14.84 -1.60
N GLY A 168 4.58 14.49 -1.38
CA GLY A 168 5.61 15.42 -0.92
C GLY A 168 5.86 16.55 -1.91
N LEU A 169 6.03 16.23 -3.19
CA LEU A 169 6.24 17.20 -4.26
C LEU A 169 5.02 18.09 -4.49
N LYS A 170 3.80 17.53 -4.48
CA LYS A 170 2.55 18.28 -4.69
C LYS A 170 2.37 19.44 -3.70
N ARG A 171 2.91 19.32 -2.49
CA ARG A 171 2.88 20.42 -1.49
C ARG A 171 3.74 21.63 -1.87
N LEU A 172 4.62 21.49 -2.86
CA LEU A 172 5.53 22.54 -3.31
C LEU A 172 5.04 23.26 -4.57
N THR A 173 4.05 22.73 -5.30
CA THR A 173 3.63 23.25 -6.62
C THR A 173 3.04 24.66 -6.57
N ASN A 174 2.43 25.04 -5.44
CA ASN A 174 1.76 26.34 -5.29
C ASN A 174 2.62 27.36 -4.53
N ARG A 175 3.94 27.17 -4.48
CA ARG A 175 4.82 28.11 -3.78
C ARG A 175 5.22 29.27 -4.69
N PRO A 176 5.15 30.53 -4.19
CA PRO A 176 5.40 31.73 -4.99
C PRO A 176 6.86 31.89 -5.46
N ARG A 177 7.79 31.04 -5.00
CA ARG A 177 9.20 31.06 -5.43
C ARG A 177 9.53 29.75 -6.12
N GLU A 178 9.78 29.81 -7.42
CA GLU A 178 10.44 28.74 -8.16
C GLU A 178 11.93 28.79 -7.82
N ARG A 179 12.41 27.77 -7.09
CA ARG A 179 13.83 27.56 -6.77
C ARG A 179 14.21 26.13 -7.07
N ASN A 180 15.51 25.85 -7.07
CA ASN A 180 16.04 24.49 -7.19
C ASN A 180 15.40 23.57 -6.15
N LEU A 181 14.99 22.38 -6.60
CA LEU A 181 14.55 21.30 -5.72
C LEU A 181 15.77 20.54 -5.23
N LEU A 182 15.90 20.40 -3.91
CA LEU A 182 16.89 19.52 -3.30
C LEU A 182 16.19 18.24 -2.85
N LEU A 183 16.62 17.11 -3.41
CA LEU A 183 16.23 15.77 -2.97
C LEU A 183 17.31 15.24 -2.04
N ILE A 184 16.94 14.94 -0.79
CA ILE A 184 17.87 14.36 0.21
C ILE A 184 17.53 12.88 0.35
N GLY A 185 18.48 12.03 -0.02
CA GLY A 185 18.32 10.57 -0.08
C GLY A 185 17.74 10.11 -1.42
N LEU A 186 18.39 9.10 -2.02
CA LEU A 186 18.00 8.51 -3.31
C LEU A 186 17.66 7.02 -3.15
N GLY A 187 16.93 6.68 -2.09
CA GLY A 187 16.25 5.38 -1.96
C GLY A 187 14.95 5.33 -2.79
N GLY A 188 14.08 4.35 -2.56
CA GLY A 188 12.85 4.16 -3.35
C GLY A 188 12.00 5.43 -3.52
N VAL A 189 11.67 6.12 -2.42
CA VAL A 189 10.93 7.40 -2.45
C VAL A 189 11.72 8.51 -3.14
N GLY A 190 13.02 8.62 -2.87
CA GLY A 190 13.87 9.66 -3.46
C GLY A 190 14.00 9.53 -4.97
N MET A 191 14.13 8.29 -5.47
CA MET A 191 14.17 7.99 -6.90
C MET A 191 12.82 8.28 -7.58
N MET A 192 11.69 7.99 -6.94
CA MET A 192 10.37 8.42 -7.44
C MET A 192 10.27 9.94 -7.48
N GLY A 193 10.77 10.62 -6.45
CA GLY A 193 10.86 12.08 -6.41
C GLY A 193 11.68 12.63 -7.58
N LEU A 194 12.84 12.02 -7.86
CA LEU A 194 13.69 12.39 -9.00
C LEU A 194 12.99 12.16 -10.34
N ALA A 195 12.22 11.08 -10.48
CA ALA A 195 11.47 10.79 -11.69
C ALA A 195 10.30 11.78 -11.92
N PHE A 196 9.59 12.17 -10.85
CA PHE A 196 8.43 13.06 -10.95
C PHE A 196 8.80 14.54 -11.03
N ALA A 197 9.90 14.95 -10.40
CA ALA A 197 10.27 16.37 -10.28
C ALA A 197 10.36 17.09 -11.64
N PRO A 198 10.99 16.55 -12.70
CA PRO A 198 11.04 17.20 -14.02
C PRO A 198 9.67 17.40 -14.66
N ALA A 199 8.72 16.49 -14.42
CA ALA A 199 7.37 16.59 -14.96
C ALA A 199 6.50 17.60 -14.18
N MET A 200 6.76 17.75 -12.87
CA MET A 200 5.97 18.61 -11.99
C MET A 200 6.51 20.05 -11.89
N PHE A 201 7.80 20.25 -12.13
CA PHE A 201 8.47 21.54 -11.98
C PHE A 201 9.31 21.82 -13.22
N LYS A 202 9.07 22.98 -13.84
CA LYS A 202 9.91 23.47 -14.93
C LYS A 202 11.20 24.02 -14.33
N GLN A 203 12.26 23.21 -14.30
CA GLN A 203 13.59 23.71 -13.99
C GLN A 203 14.18 24.32 -15.27
N LYS A 204 14.75 25.52 -15.14
CA LYS A 204 15.46 26.21 -16.23
C LYS A 204 16.89 25.71 -16.33
#